data_AF-A0AA36FXF3-F1
#
_entry.id   AF-A0AA36FXF3-F1
#
_cell.length_a   1.000
_cell.length_b   1.000
_cell.length_c   1.000
_cell.angle_alpha   90.00
_cell.angle_beta   90.00
_cell.angle_gamma   90.00
#
_symmetry.space_group_name_H-M   'P 1'
#
loop_
_entity.id
_entity.type
_entity.pdbx_description
1 polymer ?
#
loop_
_entity_poly.entity_id
_entity_poly.type
_entity_poly.pdbx_seq_one_letter_code
_entity_poly.pdbx_strand_id
1 'polypeptide(L)'
;MEFCEKKGYKPEVDISYVDNKGRELESKDAFRQLSWKFHGKMPGKKRRRSVLDKSIRRSCSRTIKAVRILLGTLARQRKKQEQLQTPYLVLSGNVNHAHFKKE
;
A
#
# COMPACT_ATOMS: atom_id res chain seq x y z
N MET A 1 -40.90 -5.71 -30.87
CA MET A 1 -39.69 -5.17 -31.52
C MET A 1 -38.55 -6.13 -31.24
N GLU A 2 -38.23 -7.00 -32.20
CA GLU A 2 -37.06 -7.89 -32.10
C GLU A 2 -35.79 -7.12 -32.46
N PHE A 3 -34.74 -7.26 -31.64
CA PHE A 3 -33.42 -6.68 -31.88
C PHE A 3 -32.71 -7.47 -33.00
N CYS A 4 -32.99 -7.14 -34.26
CA CYS A 4 -32.44 -7.83 -35.43
C CYS A 4 -31.05 -7.31 -35.90
N GLU A 5 -30.46 -6.28 -35.27
CA GLU A 5 -29.32 -5.53 -35.86
C GLU A 5 -27.93 -5.81 -35.25
N LYS A 6 -27.73 -6.86 -34.46
CA LYS A 6 -26.38 -7.20 -33.93
C LYS A 6 -25.88 -8.57 -34.38
N LYS A 7 -25.94 -8.85 -35.68
CA LYS A 7 -25.24 -10.00 -36.27
C LYS A 7 -23.73 -9.74 -36.26
N GLY A 8 -23.03 -10.17 -35.20
CA GLY A 8 -21.56 -10.14 -35.11
C GLY A 8 -20.95 -9.19 -34.08
N TYR A 9 -21.75 -8.47 -33.29
CA TYR A 9 -21.24 -7.61 -32.22
C TYR A 9 -20.70 -8.45 -31.04
N LYS A 10 -19.38 -8.47 -30.88
CA LYS A 10 -18.68 -9.12 -29.75
C LYS A 10 -17.93 -8.06 -28.94
N PRO A 11 -18.61 -7.36 -28.01
CA PRO A 11 -17.92 -6.42 -27.15
C PRO A 11 -17.02 -7.19 -26.19
N GLU A 12 -15.78 -6.74 -26.05
CA GLU A 12 -14.95 -7.10 -24.92
C GLU A 12 -15.39 -6.22 -23.74
N VAL A 13 -15.95 -6.85 -22.71
CA VAL A 13 -16.54 -6.15 -21.57
C VAL A 13 -15.68 -6.40 -20.34
N ASP A 14 -14.92 -5.38 -19.95
CA ASP A 14 -14.16 -5.39 -18.72
C ASP A 14 -14.94 -4.73 -17.59
N ILE A 15 -15.17 -5.50 -16.52
CA ILE A 15 -15.87 -5.00 -15.32
C ILE A 15 -14.81 -4.59 -14.29
N SER A 16 -14.57 -3.28 -14.20
CA SER A 16 -13.70 -2.69 -13.20
C SER A 16 -14.52 -1.97 -12.12
N TYR A 17 -14.01 -1.95 -10.89
CA TYR A 17 -14.63 -1.25 -9.78
C TYR A 17 -13.70 -0.16 -9.28
N VAL A 18 -14.20 1.07 -9.20
CA VAL A 18 -13.42 2.23 -8.78
C VAL A 18 -13.97 2.85 -7.49
N ASP A 19 -13.06 3.26 -6.61
CA ASP A 19 -13.35 4.05 -5.41
C ASP A 19 -13.62 5.52 -5.80
N ASN A 20 -14.18 6.33 -4.89
CA ASN A 20 -14.44 7.77 -5.09
C ASN A 20 -13.18 8.58 -5.45
N LYS A 21 -12.00 8.01 -5.19
CA LYS A 21 -10.69 8.59 -5.51
C LYS A 21 -10.12 8.09 -6.85
N GLY A 22 -10.93 7.41 -7.68
CA GLY A 22 -10.50 6.88 -8.98
C GLY A 22 -9.52 5.71 -8.90
N ARG A 23 -9.45 5.02 -7.74
CA ARG A 23 -8.56 3.87 -7.58
C ARG A 23 -9.32 2.59 -7.83
N GLU A 24 -8.71 1.69 -8.59
CA GLU A 24 -9.22 0.33 -8.76
C GLU A 24 -9.28 -0.40 -7.42
N LEU A 25 -10.44 -1.00 -7.17
CA LEU A 25 -10.73 -1.77 -5.98
C LEU A 25 -10.49 -3.24 -6.26
N GLU A 26 -10.00 -3.94 -5.24
CA GLU A 26 -10.01 -5.40 -5.23
C GLU A 26 -11.47 -5.88 -5.24
N SER A 27 -11.75 -7.00 -5.92
CA SER A 27 -13.08 -7.61 -6.00
C SER A 27 -13.75 -7.78 -4.64
N LYS A 28 -12.97 -8.11 -3.60
CA LYS A 28 -13.44 -8.23 -2.21
C LYS A 28 -13.95 -6.91 -1.62
N ASP A 29 -13.23 -5.82 -1.86
CA ASP A 29 -13.61 -4.50 -1.36
C ASP A 29 -14.72 -3.88 -2.21
N ALA A 30 -14.76 -4.19 -3.51
CA ALA A 30 -15.86 -3.84 -4.41
C ALA A 30 -17.17 -4.49 -3.97
N PHE A 31 -17.19 -5.82 -3.79
CA PHE A 31 -18.36 -6.55 -3.30
C PHE A 31 -18.84 -5.99 -1.96
N ARG A 32 -17.92 -5.74 -1.03
CA ARG A 32 -18.27 -5.20 0.29
C ARG A 32 -18.93 -3.83 0.22
N GLN A 33 -18.47 -2.94 -0.67
CA GLN A 33 -19.13 -1.65 -0.90
C GLN A 33 -20.52 -1.81 -1.51
N LEU A 34 -20.66 -2.70 -2.49
CA LEU A 34 -21.96 -3.06 -3.07
C LEU A 34 -22.91 -3.58 -1.99
N SER A 35 -22.45 -4.51 -1.12
CA SER A 35 -23.27 -5.03 -0.02
C SER A 35 -23.70 -3.94 0.97
N TRP A 36 -22.82 -2.99 1.31
CA TRP A 36 -23.20 -1.87 2.20
C TRP A 36 -24.23 -0.95 1.59
N LYS A 37 -24.10 -0.64 0.30
CA LYS A 37 -25.09 0.16 -0.44
C LYS A 37 -26.42 -0.59 -0.56
N PHE A 38 -26.37 -1.88 -0.85
CA PHE A 38 -27.54 -2.73 -1.00
C PHE A 38 -28.30 -2.89 0.32
N HIS A 39 -27.62 -3.23 1.41
CA HIS A 39 -28.27 -3.45 2.69
C HIS A 39 -28.48 -2.18 3.52
N GLY A 40 -27.95 -1.02 3.10
CA GLY A 40 -27.98 0.23 3.86
C GLY A 40 -27.19 0.22 5.18
N LYS A 41 -26.54 -0.90 5.53
CA LYS A 41 -25.79 -1.07 6.78
C LYS A 41 -24.33 -0.70 6.57
N MET A 42 -23.98 0.52 6.97
CA MET A 42 -22.59 0.98 6.93
C MET A 42 -21.76 0.38 8.08
N PRO A 43 -20.45 0.17 7.87
CA PRO A 43 -19.55 -0.22 8.94
C PRO A 43 -19.39 0.90 9.97
N GLY A 44 -19.20 0.51 11.23
CA GLY A 44 -18.96 1.45 12.34
C GLY A 44 -17.71 2.33 12.14
N LYS A 45 -17.67 3.46 12.86
CA LYS A 45 -16.64 4.51 12.73
C LYS A 45 -15.20 3.98 12.86
N LYS A 46 -14.95 3.09 13.83
CA LYS A 46 -13.64 2.46 14.04
C LYS A 46 -13.18 1.66 12.82
N ARG A 47 -14.10 0.90 12.21
CA ARG A 47 -13.80 0.10 11.02
C ARG A 47 -13.53 0.99 9.81
N ARG A 48 -14.33 2.04 9.58
CA ARG A 48 -14.08 3.03 8.52
C ARG A 48 -12.71 3.68 8.65
N ARG A 49 -12.35 4.13 9.86
CA ARG A 49 -11.02 4.71 10.14
C ARG A 49 -9.89 3.71 9.85
N SER A 50 -9.99 2.48 10.31
CA SER A 50 -8.96 1.45 10.06
C SER A 50 -8.78 1.12 8.58
N VAL A 51 -9.86 1.07 7.80
CA VAL A 51 -9.80 0.84 6.35
C VAL A 51 -9.14 2.02 5.64
N LEU A 52 -9.52 3.25 6.01
CA LEU A 52 -8.91 4.47 5.47
C LEU A 52 -7.40 4.52 5.75
N ASP A 53 -7.01 4.22 6.98
CA ASP A 53 -5.61 4.24 7.42
C ASP A 53 -4.77 3.18 6.70
N LYS A 54 -5.30 1.96 6.51
CA LYS A 54 -4.66 0.93 5.66
C LYS A 54 -4.45 1.42 4.22
N SER A 55 -5.44 2.09 3.65
CA SER A 55 -5.37 2.66 2.31
C SER A 55 -4.30 3.76 2.22
N ILE A 56 -4.24 4.67 3.20
CA ILE A 56 -3.23 5.74 3.28
C ILE A 56 -1.83 5.16 3.49
N ARG A 57 -1.67 4.18 4.38
CA ARG A 57 -0.40 3.49 4.60
C ARG A 57 0.08 2.80 3.33
N ARG A 58 -0.82 2.21 2.54
CA ARG A 58 -0.48 1.62 1.22
C ARG A 58 -0.01 2.67 0.21
N SER A 59 -0.66 3.83 0.13
CA SER A 59 -0.20 4.90 -0.76
C SER A 59 1.13 5.48 -0.31
N CYS A 60 1.26 5.81 0.97
CA CYS A 60 2.46 6.41 1.55
C CYS A 60 3.66 5.45 1.49
N SER A 61 3.46 4.14 1.72
CA SER A 61 4.53 3.15 1.61
C SER A 61 5.15 3.09 0.21
N ARG A 62 4.40 3.37 -0.87
CA ARG A 62 4.97 3.40 -2.23
C ARG A 62 5.94 4.57 -2.38
N THR A 63 5.52 5.75 -1.94
CA THR A 63 6.36 6.96 -1.94
C THR A 63 7.57 6.83 -1.03
N ILE A 64 7.38 6.33 0.20
CA ILE A 64 8.47 6.15 1.17
C ILE A 64 9.49 5.11 0.66
N LYS A 65 9.05 4.02 0.02
CA LYS A 65 9.97 3.04 -0.59
C LYS A 65 10.81 3.70 -1.68
N ALA A 66 10.21 4.53 -2.54
CA ALA A 66 10.94 5.29 -3.54
C ALA A 66 11.94 6.25 -2.89
N VAL A 67 11.53 7.06 -1.92
CA VAL A 67 12.43 7.98 -1.19
C VAL A 67 13.56 7.23 -0.48
N ARG A 68 13.28 6.06 0.11
CA ARG A 68 14.27 5.25 0.84
C ARG A 68 15.33 4.64 -0.08
N ILE A 69 14.94 4.24 -1.30
CA ILE A 69 15.86 3.79 -2.36
C ILE A 69 16.67 4.98 -2.89
N LEU A 70 16.01 6.10 -3.19
CA LEU A 70 16.64 7.30 -3.74
C LEU A 70 17.63 7.95 -2.76
N LEU A 71 17.33 7.96 -1.46
CA LEU A 71 18.21 8.51 -0.41
C LEU A 71 19.42 7.61 -0.11
N GLY A 72 19.50 6.43 -0.74
CA GLY A 72 20.63 5.51 -0.61
C GLY A 72 20.79 4.91 0.78
N THR A 73 19.69 4.80 1.54
CA THR A 73 19.74 4.35 2.96
C THR A 73 20.42 3.00 3.12
N LEU A 74 20.14 2.05 2.23
CA LEU A 74 20.72 0.70 2.23
C LEU A 74 22.23 0.72 1.93
N ALA A 75 22.65 1.56 0.99
CA ALA A 75 24.07 1.75 0.67
C ALA A 75 24.82 2.37 1.86
N ARG A 76 24.22 3.35 2.55
CA ARG A 76 24.78 3.95 3.77
C ARG A 76 24.89 2.93 4.91
N GLN A 77 23.91 2.04 5.06
CA GLN A 77 23.96 0.96 6.05
C GLN A 77 25.10 -0.02 5.75
N ARG A 78 25.23 -0.49 4.51
CA ARG A 78 26.34 -1.37 4.12
C ARG A 78 27.71 -0.72 4.33
N LYS A 79 27.86 0.53 3.92
CA LYS A 79 29.10 1.30 4.14
C LYS A 79 29.45 1.40 5.63
N LYS A 80 28.46 1.55 6.52
CA LYS A 80 28.69 1.58 7.96
C LYS A 80 29.10 0.22 8.53
N GLN A 81 28.52 -0.87 8.02
CA GLN A 81 28.91 -2.25 8.37
C GLN A 81 30.36 -2.54 7.96
N GLU A 82 30.76 -2.13 6.75
CA GLU A 82 32.14 -2.23 6.26
C GLU A 82 33.12 -1.43 7.12
N GLN A 83 32.78 -0.18 7.45
CA GLN A 83 33.61 0.68 8.31
C GLN A 83 33.80 0.12 9.72
N LEU A 84 32.75 -0.46 10.30
CA LEU A 84 32.81 -1.06 11.63
C LEU A 84 33.36 -2.50 11.60
N GLN A 85 33.51 -3.09 10.41
CA GLN A 85 33.80 -4.51 10.19
C GLN A 85 32.86 -5.43 10.99
N THR A 86 31.57 -5.04 11.07
CA THR A 86 30.53 -5.81 11.76
C THR A 86 29.45 -6.26 10.78
N PRO A 87 29.03 -7.54 10.82
CA PRO A 87 27.99 -8.04 9.93
C PRO A 87 26.59 -7.51 10.27
N TYR A 88 26.41 -6.92 11.46
CA TYR A 88 25.14 -6.36 11.93
C TYR A 88 25.23 -4.86 12.18
N LEU A 89 24.07 -4.22 12.24
CA LEU A 89 23.89 -2.80 12.54
C LEU A 89 22.85 -2.69 13.67
N VAL A 90 23.21 -1.99 14.76
CA VAL A 90 22.28 -1.69 15.85
C VAL A 90 21.58 -0.38 15.53
N LEU A 91 20.30 -0.44 15.22
CA LEU A 91 19.46 0.73 14.95
C LEU A 91 18.67 1.07 16.22
N SER A 92 19.33 1.65 17.23
CA SER A 92 18.65 2.17 18.41
C SER A 92 18.20 3.62 18.17
N GLY A 93 16.94 3.91 18.49
CA GLY A 93 16.47 5.29 18.53
C GLY A 93 16.93 5.95 19.83
N ASN A 94 17.65 7.07 19.73
CA ASN A 94 17.94 8.00 20.83
C ASN A 94 18.83 7.53 21.99
N VAL A 95 19.78 6.61 21.78
CA VAL A 95 20.86 6.38 22.77
C VAL A 95 22.22 6.68 22.15
N ASN A 96 22.86 7.73 22.67
CA ASN A 96 24.24 8.11 22.36
C ASN A 96 25.18 6.97 22.79
N HIS A 97 25.47 6.03 21.90
CA HIS A 97 26.53 5.05 22.12
C HIS A 97 27.87 5.72 21.78
N ALA A 98 28.34 6.55 22.69
CA ALA A 98 29.75 6.88 22.79
C ALA A 98 30.54 5.58 23.04
N HIS A 99 31.36 5.20 22.05
CA HIS A 99 32.51 4.30 22.17
C HIS A 99 32.30 2.95 22.87
N PHE A 100 31.97 1.91 22.09
CA PHE A 100 32.46 0.56 22.41
C PHE A 100 33.87 0.43 21.84
N LYS A 101 34.89 0.72 22.67
CA LYS A 101 36.26 0.27 22.39
C LYS A 101 36.29 -1.23 22.64
N LYS A 102 36.68 -2.00 21.62
CA LYS A 102 37.09 -3.40 21.80
C LYS A 102 38.51 -3.39 22.35
N GLU A 103 38.71 -4.11 23.45
CA GLU A 103 40.02 -4.57 23.92
C GLU A 103 40.69 -5.48 22.88
#